data_AF-A0A1V4XH09-F1
#
_entry.id   AF-A0A1V4XH09-F1
#
_cell.length_a   1.000
_cell.length_b   1.000
_cell.length_c   1.000
_cell.angle_alpha   90.00
_cell.angle_beta   90.00
_cell.angle_gamma   90.00
#
_symmetry.space_group_name_H-M   'P 1'
#
loop_
_entity.id
_entity.type
_entity.pdbx_description
1 polymer ?
#
loop_
_entity_poly.entity_id
_entity_poly.type
_entity_poly.pdbx_seq_one_letter_code
_entity_poly.pdbx_strand_id
1 'polypeptide(L)'
;MNAFYIHAGGVTTGFLLLAAGFVIVRFFRQKRWWLKHHRAAGYAGAFCFLGGLAAAVAMVAQSGEAHLKPPHAWLGVSTIAMVVATPVIGQMQFKIRARIQQLRSMHRWLGRTTLALAVLTLLSGLRTAGVI
;
A
#
# COMPACT_ATOMS: atom_id res chain seq x y z
N MET A 1 -21.33 9.11 4.02
CA MET A 1 -20.86 7.78 3.55
C MET A 1 -20.39 7.00 4.77
N ASN A 2 -20.76 5.71 4.89
CA ASN A 2 -20.32 4.88 6.01
C ASN A 2 -18.79 4.70 5.97
N ALA A 3 -18.10 4.97 7.09
CA ALA A 3 -16.64 4.90 7.19
C ALA A 3 -16.08 3.53 6.80
N PHE A 4 -16.88 2.46 6.95
CA PHE A 4 -16.55 1.13 6.47
C PHE A 4 -16.28 1.08 4.96
N TYR A 5 -17.16 1.68 4.13
CA TYR A 5 -16.98 1.67 2.68
C TYR A 5 -15.80 2.54 2.24
N ILE A 6 -15.52 3.62 2.98
CA ILE A 6 -14.34 4.45 2.73
C ILE A 6 -13.06 3.66 3.06
N HIS A 7 -13.06 2.93 4.18
CA HIS A 7 -11.95 2.06 4.57
C HIS A 7 -11.71 0.95 3.53
N ALA A 8 -12.73 0.12 3.29
CA ALA A 8 -12.64 -1.03 2.38
C ALA A 8 -12.36 -0.60 0.93
N GLY A 9 -13.05 0.44 0.45
CA GLY A 9 -12.84 0.99 -0.89
C GLY A 9 -11.46 1.62 -1.05
N GLY A 10 -10.98 2.36 -0.05
CA GLY A 10 -9.66 3.00 -0.05
C GLY A 10 -8.53 1.98 -0.08
N VAL A 11 -8.57 0.95 0.78
CA VAL A 11 -7.55 -0.11 0.83
C VAL A 11 -7.56 -0.93 -0.46
N THR A 12 -8.73 -1.30 -0.98
CA THR A 12 -8.85 -2.09 -2.22
C THR A 12 -8.35 -1.30 -3.43
N THR A 13 -8.78 -0.04 -3.58
CA THR A 13 -8.29 0.84 -4.65
C THR A 13 -6.79 1.05 -4.55
N GLY A 14 -6.29 1.26 -3.33
CA GLY A 14 -4.87 1.37 -3.05
C GLY A 14 -4.08 0.16 -3.52
N PHE A 15 -4.56 -1.04 -3.19
CA PHE A 15 -3.95 -2.30 -3.63
C PHE A 15 -3.93 -2.42 -5.16
N LEU A 16 -5.06 -2.16 -5.84
CA LEU A 16 -5.14 -2.23 -7.30
C LEU A 16 -4.16 -1.27 -7.98
N LEU A 17 -3.99 -0.06 -7.44
CA LEU A 17 -3.02 0.91 -7.94
C LEU A 17 -1.57 0.43 -7.74
N LEU A 18 -1.24 -0.14 -6.58
CA LEU A 18 0.09 -0.71 -6.35
C LEU A 18 0.36 -1.91 -7.29
N ALA A 19 -0.63 -2.78 -7.49
CA ALA A 19 -0.56 -3.91 -8.41
C ALA A 19 -0.37 -3.43 -9.85
N ALA A 20 -1.10 -2.41 -10.28
CA ALA A 20 -0.90 -1.75 -11.58
C ALA A 20 0.52 -1.18 -11.71
N GLY A 21 1.03 -0.53 -10.66
CA GLY A 21 2.42 -0.05 -10.60
C GLY A 21 3.44 -1.16 -10.82
N PHE A 22 3.22 -2.35 -10.27
CA PHE A 22 4.06 -3.54 -10.47
C PHE A 22 3.94 -4.09 -11.91
N VAL A 23 2.73 -4.18 -12.45
CA VAL A 23 2.46 -4.60 -13.84
C VAL A 23 3.17 -3.67 -14.83
N ILE A 24 3.11 -2.35 -14.62
CA ILE A 24 3.80 -1.36 -15.46
C ILE A 24 5.32 -1.65 -15.51
N VAL A 25 5.94 -1.90 -14.36
CA VAL A 25 7.37 -2.20 -14.30
C VAL A 25 7.70 -3.59 -14.86
N ARG A 26 6.76 -4.54 -14.81
CA ARG A 26 7.03 -5.90 -15.32
C ARG A 26 6.92 -5.99 -16.84
N PHE A 27 6.00 -5.25 -17.46
CA PHE A 27 5.61 -5.46 -18.85
C PHE A 27 5.80 -4.24 -19.77
N PHE A 28 5.94 -3.04 -19.23
CA PHE A 28 5.92 -1.80 -20.04
C PHE A 28 7.21 -0.98 -19.95
N ARG A 29 8.32 -1.53 -19.47
CA ARG A 29 9.61 -0.80 -19.28
C ARG A 29 10.17 -0.17 -20.56
N GLN A 30 9.81 -0.71 -21.72
CA GLN A 30 10.18 -0.22 -23.05
C GLN A 30 9.44 1.06 -23.44
N LYS A 31 8.33 1.40 -22.78
CA LYS A 31 7.53 2.58 -23.11
C LYS A 31 8.06 3.81 -22.38
N ARG A 32 8.28 4.93 -23.09
CA ARG A 32 8.84 6.18 -22.50
C ARG A 32 8.10 6.68 -21.25
N TRP A 33 6.80 6.37 -21.12
CA TRP A 33 5.95 6.80 -20.02
C TRP A 33 5.93 5.87 -18.80
N TRP A 34 6.64 4.74 -18.83
CA TRP A 34 6.55 3.70 -17.79
C TRP A 34 6.86 4.24 -16.39
N LEU A 35 7.91 5.04 -16.26
CA LEU A 35 8.37 5.53 -14.95
C LEU A 35 7.38 6.55 -14.36
N LYS A 36 6.81 7.42 -15.21
CA LYS A 36 5.80 8.39 -14.78
C LYS A 36 4.57 7.67 -14.20
N HIS A 37 4.04 6.69 -14.93
CA HIS A 37 2.83 5.98 -14.50
C HIS A 37 3.09 5.03 -13.32
N HIS A 38 4.25 4.36 -13.28
CA HIS A 38 4.65 3.56 -12.11
C HIS A 38 4.69 4.41 -10.83
N ARG A 39 5.33 5.59 -10.89
CA ARG A 39 5.39 6.51 -9.74
C ARG A 39 4.00 7.04 -9.36
N ALA A 40 3.22 7.47 -10.35
CA ALA A 40 1.88 7.98 -10.11
C ALA A 40 0.99 6.92 -9.44
N ALA A 41 1.01 5.67 -9.94
CA ALA A 41 0.30 4.55 -9.34
C ALA A 41 0.80 4.24 -7.92
N GLY A 42 2.12 4.29 -7.69
CA GLY A 42 2.70 4.12 -6.36
C GLY A 42 2.23 5.16 -5.34
N TYR A 43 2.27 6.45 -5.70
CA TYR A 43 1.80 7.53 -4.83
C TYR A 43 0.29 7.51 -4.63
N ALA A 44 -0.48 7.37 -5.70
CA ALA A 44 -1.94 7.29 -5.61
C ALA A 44 -2.37 6.10 -4.75
N GLY A 45 -1.74 4.93 -4.95
CA GLY A 45 -1.96 3.75 -4.12
C GLY A 45 -1.69 4.03 -2.64
N ALA A 46 -0.56 4.68 -2.33
CA ALA A 46 -0.22 5.05 -0.96
C ALA A 46 -1.23 6.03 -0.34
N PHE A 47 -1.68 7.05 -1.08
CA PHE A 47 -2.71 7.97 -0.60
C PHE A 47 -4.05 7.27 -0.34
N CYS A 48 -4.47 6.36 -1.22
CA CYS A 48 -5.68 5.56 -1.00
C CYS A 48 -5.59 4.70 0.27
N PHE A 49 -4.44 4.07 0.51
CA PHE A 49 -4.18 3.32 1.74
C PHE A 49 -4.22 4.21 3.00
N LEU A 50 -3.63 5.40 2.95
CA LEU A 50 -3.67 6.37 4.06
C LEU A 50 -5.10 6.88 4.32
N GLY A 51 -5.87 7.15 3.27
CA GLY A 51 -7.29 7.49 3.39
C GLY A 51 -8.10 6.35 3.99
N GLY A 52 -7.83 5.11 3.59
CA GLY A 52 -8.42 3.92 4.19
C GLY A 52 -8.07 3.76 5.66
N LEU A 53 -6.82 4.02 6.05
CA LEU A 53 -6.40 4.02 7.46
C LEU A 53 -7.13 5.09 8.27
N ALA A 54 -7.26 6.30 7.75
CA ALA A 54 -7.98 7.38 8.44
C ALA A 54 -9.44 6.99 8.72
N ALA A 55 -10.10 6.36 7.75
CA ALA A 55 -11.45 5.82 7.94
C ALA A 55 -11.49 4.69 8.98
N ALA A 56 -10.51 3.79 9.01
CA ALA A 56 -10.42 2.74 10.04
C ALA A 56 -10.27 3.32 11.45
N VAL A 57 -9.39 4.32 11.61
CA VAL A 57 -9.19 5.00 12.90
C VAL A 57 -10.51 5.64 13.37
N ALA A 58 -11.22 6.31 12.46
CA ALA A 58 -12.52 6.92 12.77
C ALA A 58 -13.58 5.87 13.15
N MET A 59 -13.60 4.70 12.52
CA MET A 59 -14.50 3.60 12.88
C MET A 59 -14.22 3.07 14.29
N VAL A 60 -12.95 2.78 14.59
CA VAL A 60 -12.57 2.26 15.92
C VAL A 60 -12.90 3.28 17.01
N ALA A 61 -12.58 4.56 16.78
CA ALA A 61 -12.89 5.63 17.72
C ALA A 61 -14.40 5.74 18.02
N GLN A 62 -15.26 5.55 17.02
CA GLN A 62 -16.73 5.56 17.19
C GLN A 62 -17.27 4.31 17.88
N SER A 63 -16.61 3.16 17.70
CA SER A 63 -17.02 1.90 18.33
C SER A 63 -16.70 1.81 19.82
N GLY A 64 -15.78 2.66 20.33
CA GLY A 64 -15.26 2.56 21.70
C GLY A 64 -14.33 1.36 21.94
N GLU A 65 -14.02 0.58 20.90
CA GLU A 65 -13.10 -0.55 21.00
C GLU A 65 -11.63 -0.11 21.04
N ALA A 66 -10.77 -1.00 21.53
CA ALA A 66 -9.33 -0.80 21.50
C ALA A 66 -8.78 -0.87 20.06
N HIS A 67 -7.94 0.09 19.70
CA HIS A 67 -7.13 0.00 18.49
C HIS A 67 -6.21 -1.24 18.54
N LEU A 68 -5.98 -1.88 17.39
CA LEU A 68 -5.08 -3.03 17.21
C LEU A 68 -5.51 -4.35 17.89
N LYS A 69 -6.78 -4.50 18.25
CA LYS A 69 -7.29 -5.78 18.80
C LYS A 69 -7.26 -6.96 17.80
N PRO A 70 -7.78 -6.85 16.56
CA PRO A 70 -7.78 -7.99 15.63
C PRO A 70 -6.42 -8.17 14.95
N PRO A 71 -6.01 -9.41 14.58
CA PRO A 71 -4.80 -9.67 13.80
C PRO A 71 -4.70 -8.86 12.50
N HIS A 72 -5.85 -8.58 11.86
CA HIS A 72 -5.93 -7.73 10.68
C HIS A 72 -5.35 -6.33 10.92
N ALA A 73 -5.53 -5.75 12.11
CA ALA A 73 -5.04 -4.40 12.41
C ALA A 73 -3.51 -4.35 12.48
N TRP A 74 -2.86 -5.41 12.97
CA TRP A 74 -1.40 -5.55 12.95
C TRP A 74 -0.86 -5.62 11.52
N LEU A 75 -1.47 -6.48 10.69
CA LEU A 75 -1.15 -6.57 9.26
C LEU A 75 -1.38 -5.23 8.54
N GLY A 76 -2.44 -4.52 8.89
CA GLY A 76 -2.76 -3.19 8.39
C GLY A 76 -1.65 -2.19 8.67
N VAL A 77 -1.20 -2.07 9.93
CA VAL A 77 -0.10 -1.16 10.30
C VAL A 77 1.20 -1.53 9.58
N SER A 78 1.56 -2.81 9.55
CA SER A 78 2.75 -3.26 8.81
C SER A 78 2.66 -2.94 7.32
N THR A 79 1.49 -3.13 6.72
CA THR A 79 1.25 -2.79 5.31
C THR A 79 1.38 -1.29 5.07
N ILE A 80 0.77 -0.45 5.91
CA ILE A 80 0.89 1.02 5.78
C ILE A 80 2.35 1.46 5.87
N ALA A 81 3.12 0.93 6.82
CA ALA A 81 4.54 1.24 6.93
C ALA A 81 5.30 0.89 5.64
N MET A 82 5.03 -0.27 5.05
CA MET A 82 5.66 -0.70 3.79
C MET A 82 5.18 0.10 2.56
N VAL A 83 3.90 0.43 2.50
CA VAL A 83 3.29 1.26 1.46
C VAL A 83 3.89 2.67 1.44
N VAL A 84 4.25 3.22 2.61
CA VAL A 84 4.93 4.52 2.70
C VAL A 84 6.44 4.39 2.43
N ALA A 85 7.10 3.37 3.00
CA ALA A 85 8.55 3.20 2.85
C ALA A 85 8.95 2.93 1.39
N THR A 86 8.19 2.11 0.66
CA THR A 86 8.51 1.71 -0.72
C THR A 86 8.70 2.89 -1.69
N PRO A 87 7.77 3.86 -1.81
CA PRO A 87 7.95 5.03 -2.66
C PRO A 87 9.02 5.99 -2.15
N VAL A 88 9.24 6.08 -0.83
CA VAL A 88 10.35 6.88 -0.26
C VAL A 88 11.70 6.34 -0.73
N ILE A 89 11.96 5.05 -0.54
CA ILE A 89 13.19 4.39 -1.02
C ILE A 89 13.27 4.47 -2.55
N GLY A 90 12.13 4.29 -3.23
CA GLY A 90 12.01 4.44 -4.68
C GLY A 90 12.44 5.82 -5.18
N GLN A 91 12.15 6.88 -4.43
CA GLN A 91 12.56 8.25 -4.75
C GLN A 91 14.02 8.53 -4.37
N MET A 92 14.49 7.98 -3.25
CA MET A 92 15.87 8.16 -2.78
C MET A 92 16.91 7.68 -3.80
N GLN A 93 16.61 6.65 -4.60
CA GLN A 93 17.55 6.17 -5.64
C GLN A 93 17.90 7.25 -6.69
N PHE A 94 17.05 8.26 -6.87
CA PHE A 94 17.28 9.36 -7.81
C PHE A 94 18.04 10.53 -7.16
N LYS A 95 18.06 10.61 -5.82
CA LYS A 95 18.77 11.65 -5.06
C LYS A 95 20.15 11.18 -4.59
N ILE A 96 20.29 9.93 -4.16
CA ILE A 96 21.52 9.38 -3.56
C ILE A 96 22.22 8.46 -4.56
N ARG A 97 22.94 9.06 -5.51
CA ARG A 97 23.61 8.31 -6.60
C ARG A 97 24.66 7.32 -6.08
N ALA A 98 25.35 7.65 -4.98
CA ALA A 98 26.38 6.81 -4.37
C ALA A 98 25.87 5.42 -3.91
N ARG A 99 24.57 5.29 -3.62
CA ARG A 99 23.96 4.03 -3.15
C ARG A 99 22.88 3.50 -4.09
N ILE A 100 22.91 3.88 -5.37
CA ILE A 100 21.83 3.58 -6.33
C ILE A 100 21.53 2.08 -6.46
N GLN A 101 22.56 1.22 -6.48
CA GLN A 101 22.38 -0.22 -6.61
C GLN A 101 21.68 -0.81 -5.37
N GLN A 102 22.11 -0.41 -4.17
CA GLN A 102 21.51 -0.81 -2.90
C GLN A 102 20.06 -0.36 -2.83
N LEU A 103 19.79 0.93 -3.09
CA LEU A 103 18.44 1.50 -3.04
C LEU A 103 17.50 0.85 -4.06
N ARG A 104 17.99 0.53 -5.27
CA ARG A 104 17.21 -0.19 -6.29
C ARG A 104 16.91 -1.63 -5.87
N SER A 105 17.85 -2.30 -5.20
CA SER A 105 17.61 -3.64 -4.66
C SER A 105 16.54 -3.59 -3.57
N MET A 106 16.70 -2.68 -2.60
CA MET A 106 15.77 -2.46 -1.49
C MET A 106 14.37 -2.11 -1.99
N HIS A 107 14.23 -1.15 -2.92
CA HIS A 107 12.93 -0.77 -3.48
C HIS A 107 12.21 -1.95 -4.15
N ARG A 108 12.94 -2.82 -4.88
CA ARG A 108 12.37 -4.00 -5.53
C ARG A 108 11.88 -5.04 -4.52
N TRP A 109 12.66 -5.32 -3.48
CA TRP A 109 12.26 -6.24 -2.42
C TRP A 109 11.09 -5.68 -1.61
N LEU A 110 11.19 -4.43 -1.16
CA LEU A 110 10.10 -3.76 -0.45
C LEU A 110 8.82 -3.72 -1.27
N GLY A 111 8.87 -3.44 -2.56
CA GLY A 111 7.68 -3.44 -3.42
C GLY A 111 6.99 -4.80 -3.50
N ARG A 112 7.75 -5.91 -3.62
CA ARG A 112 7.19 -7.27 -3.61
C ARG A 112 6.59 -7.62 -2.24
N THR A 113 7.31 -7.33 -1.16
CA THR A 113 6.82 -7.57 0.20
C THR A 113 5.58 -6.74 0.51
N THR A 114 5.52 -5.49 0.05
CA THR A 114 4.36 -4.60 0.19
C THR A 114 3.14 -5.20 -0.49
N LEU A 115 3.27 -5.69 -1.72
CA LEU A 115 2.16 -6.33 -2.42
C LEU A 115 1.69 -7.61 -1.73
N ALA A 116 2.61 -8.47 -1.28
CA ALA A 116 2.26 -9.68 -0.55
C ALA A 116 1.53 -9.35 0.77
N LEU A 117 2.04 -8.40 1.55
CA LEU A 117 1.40 -7.93 2.79
C LEU A 117 0.04 -7.27 2.53
N ALA A 118 -0.10 -6.50 1.45
CA ALA A 118 -1.37 -5.89 1.08
C ALA A 118 -2.44 -6.94 0.75
N VAL A 119 -2.07 -8.02 0.04
CA VAL A 119 -2.97 -9.16 -0.20
C VAL A 119 -3.37 -9.81 1.12
N LEU A 120 -2.41 -10.14 1.98
CA LEU A 120 -2.70 -10.74 3.28
C LEU A 120 -3.62 -9.87 4.15
N THR A 121 -3.39 -8.55 4.14
CA THR A 121 -4.19 -7.57 4.87
C THR A 121 -5.62 -7.50 4.33
N LEU A 122 -5.79 -7.51 3.00
CA LEU A 122 -7.12 -7.55 2.37
C LEU A 122 -7.86 -8.82 2.73
N LEU A 123 -7.24 -9.98 2.58
CA LEU A 123 -7.85 -11.27 2.92
C LEU A 123 -8.22 -11.35 4.40
N SER A 124 -7.33 -10.92 5.30
CA SER A 124 -7.62 -10.90 6.73
C SER A 124 -8.74 -9.90 7.08
N GLY A 125 -8.83 -8.78 6.37
CA GLY A 125 -9.88 -7.78 6.53
C GLY A 125 -11.24 -8.29 6.08
N LEU A 126 -11.30 -8.92 4.90
CA LEU A 126 -12.52 -9.57 4.39
C LEU A 126 -13.01 -10.66 5.34
N ARG A 127 -12.09 -11.47 5.89
CA ARG A 127 -12.41 -12.47 6.90
C ARG A 127 -12.94 -11.86 8.20
N THR A 128 -12.33 -10.79 8.67
CA THR A 128 -12.79 -10.06 9.88
C THR A 128 -14.18 -9.45 9.67
N ALA A 129 -14.48 -9.03 8.44
CA ALA A 129 -15.80 -8.51 8.06
C ALA A 129 -16.85 -9.61 7.78
N GLY A 130 -16.49 -10.90 7.86
CA GLY A 130 -17.41 -12.01 7.60
C GLY A 130 -17.81 -12.20 6.14
N VAL A 131 -17.03 -11.65 5.19
CA VAL A 131 -17.29 -11.79 3.75
C VAL A 131 -16.79 -13.13 3.22
N ILE A 132 -15.68 -13.63 3.79
CA ILE A 132 -15.06 -14.94 3.52
C ILE A 132 -14.72 -15.63 4.84
#